data_AF-A0A977NLY6-F1
#
_entry.id   AF-A0A977NLY6-F1
#
_cell.length_a   1.000
_cell.length_b   1.000
_cell.length_c   1.000
_cell.angle_alpha   90.00
_cell.angle_beta   90.00
_cell.angle_gamma   90.00
#
_symmetry.space_group_name_H-M   'P 1'
#
loop_
_entity.id
_entity.type
_entity.pdbx_description
1 polymer ?
#
loop_
_entity_poly.entity_id
_entity_poly.type
_entity_poly.pdbx_seq_one_letter_code
_entity_poly.pdbx_strand_id
1 'polypeptide(L)'
;MDSIEVIYAQKATIEGRFVSPDNNLEIIFPEGWTGNFVRSPDNSTSIVVSPGQAMVNETSVTTTASIFVNTVTRQVANQTNLLKNIDESTCKEKTIEEVIINEMQATSVSLTECDGFPFYKAKVYFFQTEQDMITLGYVAPSDSEFEKHQSDFESSVNNLHIANTISAPTIPEFPYVFIVTMLALGLMIALRSFVNGSPRPC
;
A
#
# COMPACT_ATOMS: atom_id res chain seq x y z
N MET A 1 -17.14 21.19 7.60
CA MET A 1 -16.39 20.38 6.61
C MET A 1 -14.97 20.86 6.72
N ASP A 2 -14.25 20.33 7.71
CA ASP A 2 -12.87 20.75 7.97
C ASP A 2 -11.99 20.11 6.91
N SER A 3 -11.32 20.96 6.15
CA SER A 3 -10.28 20.59 5.21
C SER A 3 -9.22 19.78 5.96
N ILE A 4 -8.98 18.55 5.52
CA ILE A 4 -7.77 17.82 5.89
C ILE A 4 -6.61 18.61 5.29
N GLU A 5 -6.02 19.52 6.08
CA GLU A 5 -4.71 20.07 5.78
C GLU A 5 -3.74 18.90 5.74
N VAL A 6 -3.20 18.63 4.56
CA VAL A 6 -2.04 17.75 4.42
C VAL A 6 -0.85 18.51 4.98
N ILE A 7 -0.64 18.37 6.28
CA ILE A 7 0.48 18.93 7.02
C ILE A 7 1.77 18.25 6.50
N TYR A 8 2.67 19.05 5.91
CA TYR A 8 4.04 18.73 5.48
C TYR A 8 4.37 17.25 5.22
N ALA A 9 4.09 16.81 4.00
CA ALA A 9 4.56 15.52 3.49
C ALA A 9 6.01 15.62 2.99
N GLN A 10 6.94 14.86 3.57
CA GLN A 10 8.26 14.67 2.96
C GLN A 10 8.12 13.69 1.78
N LYS A 11 8.52 14.14 0.59
CA LYS A 11 8.43 13.40 -0.67
C LYS A 11 9.83 13.04 -1.15
N ALA A 12 10.05 11.79 -1.53
CA ALA A 12 11.23 11.39 -2.30
C ALA A 12 10.90 10.22 -3.26
N THR A 13 11.73 10.09 -4.29
CA THR A 13 11.70 8.97 -5.24
C THR A 13 12.35 7.76 -4.59
N ILE A 14 11.76 6.58 -4.83
CA ILE A 14 12.32 5.30 -4.38
C ILE A 14 12.86 4.53 -5.59
N GLU A 15 14.10 4.10 -5.48
CA GLU A 15 14.78 3.18 -6.42
C GLU A 15 15.34 2.01 -5.61
N GLY A 16 14.70 0.84 -5.71
CA GLY A 16 15.15 -0.37 -5.03
C GLY A 16 14.85 -0.37 -3.52
N ARG A 17 15.66 0.27 -2.68
CA ARG A 17 15.57 0.09 -1.21
C ARG A 17 14.85 1.24 -0.52
N PHE A 18 13.97 0.92 0.42
CA PHE A 18 13.36 1.88 1.33
C PHE A 18 13.60 1.47 2.79
N VAL A 19 13.95 2.45 3.63
CA VAL A 19 14.18 2.28 5.07
C VAL A 19 13.41 3.37 5.81
N SER A 20 12.52 2.99 6.71
CA SER A 20 11.88 3.87 7.69
C SER A 20 12.35 3.48 9.10
N PRO A 21 13.35 4.18 9.65
CA PRO A 21 13.83 3.92 11.01
C PRO A 21 12.73 4.06 12.07
N ASP A 22 11.82 5.02 11.88
CA ASP A 22 10.76 5.32 12.84
C ASP A 22 9.67 4.25 12.90
N ASN A 23 9.46 3.51 11.81
CA ASN A 23 8.55 2.35 11.79
C ASN A 23 9.30 1.01 11.89
N ASN A 24 10.62 1.04 12.12
CA ASN A 24 11.52 -0.11 12.07
C ASN A 24 11.32 -1.00 10.84
N LEU A 25 11.11 -0.38 9.67
CA LEU A 25 10.76 -1.04 8.43
C LEU A 25 11.88 -0.90 7.41
N GLU A 26 12.22 -2.00 6.77
CA GLU A 26 13.08 -2.06 5.61
C GLU A 26 12.45 -2.96 4.55
N ILE A 27 12.46 -2.50 3.30
CA ILE A 27 11.99 -3.27 2.15
C ILE A 27 12.86 -2.98 0.93
N ILE A 28 13.07 -4.02 0.11
CA ILE A 28 13.68 -3.90 -1.22
C ILE A 28 12.60 -4.17 -2.25
N PHE A 29 12.32 -3.16 -3.07
CA PHE A 29 11.46 -3.23 -4.24
C PHE A 29 12.21 -3.83 -5.44
N PRO A 30 11.48 -4.39 -6.41
CA PRO A 30 12.07 -5.10 -7.53
C PRO A 30 12.82 -4.15 -8.47
N GLU A 31 13.81 -4.66 -9.20
CA GLU A 31 14.55 -3.87 -10.17
C GLU A 31 13.62 -3.30 -11.25
N GLY A 32 13.83 -2.04 -11.64
CA GLY A 32 12.99 -1.35 -12.62
C GLY A 32 11.65 -0.85 -12.06
N TRP A 33 11.34 -1.09 -10.79
CA TRP A 33 10.20 -0.48 -10.12
C TRP A 33 10.59 0.86 -9.51
N THR A 34 9.77 1.87 -9.77
CA THR A 34 9.98 3.22 -9.23
C THR A 34 8.69 3.75 -8.63
N GLY A 35 8.82 4.67 -7.69
CA GLY A 35 7.66 5.20 -7.01
C GLY A 35 7.93 6.41 -6.14
N ASN A 36 6.92 6.78 -5.37
CA ASN A 36 6.96 7.89 -4.44
C ASN A 36 6.50 7.41 -3.07
N PHE A 37 6.93 8.12 -2.03
CA PHE A 37 6.33 8.00 -0.71
C PHE A 37 5.94 9.35 -0.15
N VAL A 38 5.03 9.32 0.82
CA VAL A 38 4.72 10.42 1.71
C VAL A 38 4.73 9.93 3.13
N ARG A 39 5.23 10.80 4.00
CA ARG A 39 5.16 10.63 5.43
C ARG A 39 4.35 11.75 6.06
N SER A 40 3.37 11.37 6.85
CA SER A 40 2.52 12.26 7.63
C SER A 40 3.20 12.65 8.95
N PRO A 41 2.77 13.74 9.61
CA PRO A 41 3.36 14.20 10.87
C PRO A 41 3.17 13.22 12.05
N ASP A 42 2.19 12.33 11.96
CA ASP A 42 1.93 11.26 12.92
C ASP A 42 2.82 10.02 12.68
N ASN A 43 3.86 10.15 11.85
CA ASN A 43 4.75 9.08 11.39
C ASN A 43 4.10 7.98 10.55
N SER A 44 2.85 8.16 10.12
CA SER A 44 2.25 7.29 9.12
C SER A 44 2.96 7.48 7.77
N THR A 45 3.38 6.39 7.15
CA THR A 45 4.09 6.40 5.86
C THR A 45 3.25 5.67 4.82
N SER A 46 3.18 6.22 3.61
CA SER A 46 2.52 5.59 2.47
C SER A 46 3.45 5.60 1.26
N ILE A 47 3.66 4.43 0.68
CA ILE A 47 4.57 4.16 -0.43
C ILE A 47 3.77 3.49 -1.53
N VAL A 48 3.96 3.92 -2.77
CA VAL A 48 3.49 3.20 -3.96
C VAL A 48 4.60 3.17 -4.99
N VAL A 49 4.91 1.97 -5.46
CA VAL A 49 5.84 1.71 -6.56
C VAL A 49 5.12 0.91 -7.65
N SER A 50 5.54 1.12 -8.90
CA SER A 50 5.02 0.43 -10.08
C SER A 50 6.18 0.06 -11.00
N PRO A 51 6.03 -0.95 -11.89
CA PRO A 51 7.06 -1.27 -12.86
C PRO A 51 7.20 -0.12 -13.86
N GLY A 52 8.42 0.40 -14.02
CA GLY A 52 8.69 1.61 -14.80
C GLY A 52 8.21 2.89 -14.11
N GLN A 53 7.99 3.95 -14.90
CA GLN A 53 7.36 5.19 -14.41
C GLN A 53 5.85 5.06 -14.52
N ALA A 54 5.13 5.25 -13.40
CA ALA A 54 3.68 5.33 -13.42
C ALA A 54 3.25 6.47 -14.37
N MET A 55 2.40 6.17 -15.35
CA MET A 55 1.90 7.19 -16.26
C MET A 55 0.79 7.97 -15.56
N VAL A 56 1.11 9.19 -15.15
CA VAL A 56 0.15 10.08 -14.50
C VAL A 56 -0.39 11.06 -15.52
N ASN A 57 -1.69 10.96 -15.81
CA ASN A 57 -2.46 12.01 -16.46
C ASN A 57 -3.14 12.86 -15.37
N GLU A 58 -3.59 14.07 -15.73
CA GLU A 58 -4.18 15.05 -14.79
C GLU A 58 -5.33 14.49 -13.93
N THR A 59 -5.96 13.41 -14.37
CA THR A 59 -7.11 12.77 -13.72
C THR A 59 -6.91 11.30 -13.37
N SER A 60 -5.79 10.67 -13.74
CA SER A 60 -5.58 9.23 -13.48
C SER A 60 -4.11 8.84 -13.38
N VAL A 61 -3.83 7.84 -12.55
CA VAL A 61 -2.57 7.10 -12.60
C VAL A 61 -2.85 5.79 -13.34
N THR A 62 -2.18 5.57 -14.45
CA THR A 62 -2.24 4.30 -15.19
C THR A 62 -1.02 3.48 -14.78
N THR A 63 -1.25 2.42 -14.00
CA THR A 63 -0.21 1.44 -13.62
C THR A 63 -0.63 0.06 -14.11
N THR A 64 0.31 -0.71 -14.64
CA THR A 64 0.05 -2.12 -14.98
C THR A 64 -0.03 -3.00 -13.73
N ALA A 65 0.71 -2.63 -12.69
CA ALA A 65 0.57 -3.18 -11.35
C ALA A 65 1.19 -2.22 -10.33
N SER A 66 0.84 -2.36 -9.05
CA SER A 66 1.41 -1.53 -7.99
C SER A 66 1.69 -2.35 -6.73
N ILE A 67 2.86 -2.11 -6.13
CA ILE A 67 3.18 -2.53 -4.78
C ILE A 67 3.05 -1.30 -3.89
N PHE A 68 2.35 -1.44 -2.78
CA PHE A 68 2.20 -0.39 -1.81
C PHE A 68 2.64 -0.84 -0.43
N VAL A 69 3.22 0.08 0.33
CA VAL A 69 3.54 -0.10 1.76
C VAL A 69 2.90 1.03 2.53
N ASN A 70 2.14 0.69 3.56
CA ASN A 70 1.57 1.68 4.47
C ASN A 70 1.93 1.36 5.91
N THR A 71 2.23 2.40 6.69
CA THR A 71 2.34 2.34 8.14
C THR A 71 1.32 3.29 8.72
N VAL A 72 0.52 2.81 9.66
CA VAL A 72 -0.44 3.62 10.39
C VAL A 72 -0.36 3.27 11.87
N THR A 73 -0.50 4.27 12.73
CA THR A 73 -0.53 4.01 14.18
C THR A 73 -1.70 3.10 14.52
N ARG A 74 -1.54 2.22 15.52
CA ARG A 74 -2.61 1.29 15.95
C ARG A 74 -3.86 2.01 16.42
N GLN A 75 -3.72 3.21 16.97
CA GLN A 75 -4.86 4.03 17.34
C GLN A 75 -5.72 4.36 16.12
N VAL A 76 -5.10 4.78 15.01
CA VAL A 76 -5.78 5.08 13.76
C VAL A 76 -6.34 3.80 13.13
N ALA A 77 -5.55 2.71 13.10
CA ALA A 77 -5.99 1.41 12.56
C ALA A 77 -7.26 0.89 13.28
N ASN A 78 -7.29 0.96 14.62
CA ASN A 78 -8.44 0.54 15.42
C ASN A 78 -9.65 1.47 15.27
N GLN A 79 -9.42 2.76 14.97
CA GLN A 79 -10.46 3.72 14.64
C GLN A 79 -10.99 3.57 13.21
N THR A 80 -10.33 2.79 12.35
CA THR A 80 -10.75 2.58 10.95
C THR A 80 -12.02 1.71 10.81
N ASN A 81 -12.71 1.42 11.92
CA ASN A 81 -14.13 1.01 11.96
C ASN A 81 -15.10 1.98 11.23
N LEU A 82 -14.60 3.11 10.74
CA LEU A 82 -15.35 4.16 10.03
C LEU A 82 -15.92 3.74 8.66
N LEU A 83 -15.66 2.53 8.17
CA LEU A 83 -16.01 2.14 6.80
C LEU A 83 -16.87 0.88 6.68
N LYS A 84 -17.71 0.60 7.69
CA LYS A 84 -18.75 -0.47 7.69
C LYS A 84 -19.79 -0.40 6.55
N ASN A 85 -19.70 0.58 5.66
CA ASN A 85 -20.73 0.90 4.67
C ASN A 85 -20.29 0.74 3.20
N ILE A 86 -19.12 0.15 2.91
CA ILE A 86 -18.76 -0.17 1.52
C ILE A 86 -19.17 -1.61 1.23
N ASP A 87 -20.05 -1.72 0.25
CA ASP A 87 -20.75 -2.93 -0.17
C ASP A 87 -19.78 -4.09 -0.46
N GLU A 88 -20.11 -5.27 0.09
CA GLU A 88 -19.40 -6.54 -0.12
C GLU A 88 -19.38 -6.96 -1.61
N SER A 89 -20.26 -6.36 -2.41
CA SER A 89 -20.63 -6.74 -3.78
C SER A 89 -19.55 -6.55 -4.86
N THR A 90 -18.33 -6.16 -4.46
CA THR A 90 -17.35 -5.65 -5.42
C THR A 90 -16.24 -6.63 -5.74
N CYS A 91 -15.86 -7.55 -4.84
CA CYS A 91 -14.91 -8.63 -5.12
C CYS A 91 -15.58 -9.99 -4.90
N LYS A 92 -15.45 -10.93 -5.83
CA LYS A 92 -16.17 -12.22 -5.73
C LYS A 92 -15.52 -13.22 -4.79
N GLU A 93 -14.19 -13.22 -4.67
CA GLU A 93 -13.50 -14.14 -3.78
C GLU A 93 -12.54 -13.42 -2.84
N LYS A 94 -12.44 -13.98 -1.63
CA LYS A 94 -11.60 -13.49 -0.57
C LYS A 94 -11.06 -14.67 0.24
N THR A 95 -9.74 -14.66 0.44
CA THR A 95 -9.05 -15.61 1.32
C THR A 95 -8.34 -14.82 2.42
N ILE A 96 -8.53 -15.19 3.68
CA ILE A 96 -7.77 -14.66 4.82
C ILE A 96 -7.06 -15.82 5.50
N GLU A 97 -5.74 -15.69 5.67
CA GLU A 97 -4.90 -16.70 6.29
C GLU A 97 -3.87 -16.06 7.21
N GLU A 98 -3.56 -16.71 8.33
CA GLU A 98 -2.36 -16.39 9.11
C GLU A 98 -1.15 -17.07 8.46
N VAL A 99 -0.08 -16.30 8.24
CA VAL A 99 1.14 -16.75 7.58
C VAL A 99 2.37 -16.28 8.34
N ILE A 100 3.49 -16.97 8.16
CA ILE A 100 4.80 -16.55 8.68
C ILE A 100 5.68 -16.15 7.50
N ILE A 101 6.20 -14.93 7.52
CA ILE A 101 7.08 -14.35 6.50
C ILE A 101 8.34 -13.88 7.19
N ASN A 102 9.51 -14.44 6.86
CA ASN A 102 10.79 -14.05 7.47
C ASN A 102 10.73 -14.00 9.01
N GLU A 103 10.15 -15.03 9.64
CA GLU A 103 9.92 -15.13 11.09
C GLU A 103 8.90 -14.12 11.68
N MET A 104 8.32 -13.24 10.85
CA MET A 104 7.27 -12.31 11.23
C MET A 104 5.90 -12.95 11.01
N GLN A 105 5.02 -12.84 12.01
CA GLN A 105 3.62 -13.27 11.86
C GLN A 105 2.83 -12.20 11.11
N ALA A 106 2.08 -12.62 10.10
CA ALA A 106 1.25 -11.75 9.29
C ALA A 106 -0.11 -12.35 9.03
N THR A 107 -1.08 -11.49 8.73
CA THR A 107 -2.34 -11.90 8.14
C THR A 107 -2.30 -11.60 6.65
N SER A 108 -2.45 -12.62 5.82
CA SER A 108 -2.55 -12.53 4.36
C SER A 108 -4.02 -12.37 3.96
N VAL A 109 -4.27 -11.46 3.02
CA VAL A 109 -5.58 -11.27 2.38
C VAL A 109 -5.38 -11.30 0.87
N SER A 110 -6.06 -12.23 0.20
CA SER A 110 -6.14 -12.29 -1.26
C SER A 110 -7.55 -11.92 -1.70
N LEU A 111 -7.67 -11.07 -2.72
CA LEU A 111 -8.93 -10.65 -3.33
C LEU A 111 -8.87 -10.89 -4.84
N THR A 112 -9.91 -11.47 -5.42
CA THR A 112 -10.05 -11.71 -6.87
C THR A 112 -11.39 -11.22 -7.39
N GLU A 113 -11.43 -10.96 -8.70
CA GLU A 113 -12.62 -10.53 -9.43
C GLU A 113 -13.28 -9.29 -8.82
N CYS A 114 -12.46 -8.24 -8.61
CA CYS A 114 -12.92 -6.96 -8.08
C CYS A 114 -13.48 -6.04 -9.19
N ASP A 115 -14.80 -6.02 -9.39
CA ASP A 115 -15.48 -5.23 -10.42
C ASP A 115 -15.75 -3.79 -9.94
N GLY A 116 -15.40 -2.79 -10.77
CA GLY A 116 -15.64 -1.36 -10.48
C GLY A 116 -14.57 -0.66 -9.65
N PHE A 117 -13.39 -1.29 -9.48
CA PHE A 117 -12.29 -0.82 -8.61
C PHE A 117 -11.03 -0.46 -9.40
N PRO A 118 -10.09 0.31 -8.79
CA PRO A 118 -8.82 0.63 -9.45
C PRO A 118 -7.93 -0.61 -9.65
N PHE A 119 -8.33 -1.77 -9.12
CA PHE A 119 -7.68 -3.06 -9.32
C PHE A 119 -8.72 -4.17 -9.47
N TYR A 120 -8.34 -5.21 -10.19
CA TYR A 120 -9.10 -6.45 -10.37
C TYR A 120 -8.70 -7.53 -9.37
N LYS A 121 -7.42 -7.55 -8.97
CA LYS A 121 -6.84 -8.56 -8.09
C LYS A 121 -5.86 -7.94 -7.11
N ALA A 122 -5.85 -8.45 -5.88
CA ALA A 122 -4.97 -7.98 -4.82
C ALA A 122 -4.43 -9.12 -3.95
N LYS A 123 -3.21 -8.98 -3.46
CA LYS A 123 -2.63 -9.79 -2.38
C LYS A 123 -1.95 -8.87 -1.39
N VAL A 124 -2.32 -8.98 -0.12
CA VAL A 124 -1.95 -8.02 0.91
C VAL A 124 -1.56 -8.73 2.19
N TYR A 125 -0.45 -8.30 2.78
CA TYR A 125 0.04 -8.77 4.05
C TYR A 125 -0.08 -7.67 5.09
N PHE A 126 -0.60 -8.04 6.25
CA PHE A 126 -0.74 -7.17 7.39
C PHE A 126 0.17 -7.67 8.51
N PHE A 127 1.00 -6.76 9.00
CA PHE A 127 1.90 -6.97 10.13
C PHE A 127 1.51 -6.01 11.25
N GLN A 128 1.86 -6.37 12.48
CA GLN A 128 1.59 -5.56 13.65
C GLN A 128 2.83 -5.49 14.54
N THR A 129 3.14 -4.28 15.02
CA THR A 129 4.08 -4.02 16.11
C THR A 129 3.28 -3.51 17.33
N GLU A 130 3.95 -3.12 18.42
CA GLU A 130 3.24 -2.51 19.55
C GLU A 130 2.59 -1.16 19.19
N GLN A 131 3.17 -0.43 18.23
CA GLN A 131 2.82 0.96 17.91
C GLN A 131 2.06 1.08 16.59
N ASP A 132 2.44 0.28 15.59
CA ASP A 132 1.99 0.44 14.21
C ASP A 132 1.32 -0.82 13.66
N MET A 133 0.38 -0.61 12.75
CA MET A 133 -0.04 -1.59 11.77
C MET A 133 0.66 -1.28 10.45
N ILE A 134 1.25 -2.30 9.86
CA ILE A 134 2.01 -2.19 8.63
C ILE A 134 1.33 -3.06 7.57
N THR A 135 1.18 -2.52 6.38
CA THR A 135 0.52 -3.21 5.27
C THR A 135 1.44 -3.19 4.07
N LEU A 136 1.76 -4.37 3.53
CA LEU A 136 2.43 -4.54 2.24
C LEU A 136 1.43 -5.18 1.28
N GLY A 137 1.09 -4.51 0.19
CA GLY A 137 0.12 -5.03 -0.75
C GLY A 137 0.56 -4.92 -2.20
N TYR A 138 -0.01 -5.80 -3.01
CA TYR A 138 0.19 -5.86 -4.45
C TYR A 138 -1.16 -5.90 -5.14
N VAL A 139 -1.35 -5.03 -6.13
CA VAL A 139 -2.60 -4.88 -6.88
C VAL A 139 -2.34 -4.81 -8.37
N ALA A 140 -3.27 -5.34 -9.16
CA ALA A 140 -3.22 -5.28 -10.62
C ALA A 140 -4.63 -5.13 -11.23
N PRO A 141 -4.76 -4.49 -12.40
CA PRO A 141 -6.03 -4.25 -13.09
C PRO A 141 -6.54 -5.47 -13.88
N SER A 142 -5.77 -6.56 -13.96
CA SER A 142 -6.20 -7.82 -14.58
C SER A 142 -5.42 -9.00 -14.00
N ASP A 143 -5.93 -10.23 -14.16
CA ASP A 143 -5.20 -11.46 -13.80
C ASP A 143 -3.85 -11.56 -14.52
N SER A 144 -3.82 -11.24 -15.82
CA SER A 144 -2.59 -11.33 -16.61
C SER A 144 -1.48 -10.40 -16.11
N GLU A 145 -1.81 -9.17 -15.72
CA GLU A 145 -0.81 -8.26 -15.16
C GLU A 145 -0.45 -8.63 -13.72
N PHE A 146 -1.37 -9.25 -12.97
CA PHE A 146 -1.10 -9.79 -11.64
C PHE A 146 -0.05 -10.92 -11.70
N GLU A 147 -0.29 -11.92 -12.55
CA GLU A 147 0.58 -13.09 -12.67
C GLU A 147 1.97 -12.72 -13.21
N LYS A 148 2.01 -11.80 -14.19
CA LYS A 148 3.25 -11.33 -14.82
C LYS A 148 4.26 -10.73 -13.83
N HIS A 149 3.77 -10.07 -12.78
CA HIS A 149 4.60 -9.35 -11.80
C HIS A 149 4.52 -9.96 -10.39
N GLN A 150 3.90 -11.13 -10.26
CA GLN A 150 3.76 -11.80 -8.96
C GLN A 150 5.12 -12.13 -8.35
N SER A 151 6.06 -12.66 -9.13
CA SER A 151 7.42 -12.97 -8.64
C SER A 151 8.17 -11.75 -8.13
N ASP A 152 7.94 -10.58 -8.74
CA ASP A 152 8.53 -9.31 -8.32
C ASP A 152 8.02 -8.94 -6.92
N PHE A 153 6.70 -9.06 -6.71
CA PHE A 153 6.11 -8.84 -5.39
C PHE A 153 6.64 -9.83 -4.35
N GLU A 154 6.68 -11.13 -4.65
CA GLU A 154 7.21 -12.14 -3.72
C GLU A 154 8.69 -11.90 -3.38
N SER A 155 9.49 -11.39 -4.32
CA SER A 155 10.85 -10.94 -4.04
C SER A 155 10.87 -9.81 -3.00
N SER A 156 9.96 -8.84 -3.10
CA SER A 156 9.85 -7.75 -2.12
C SER A 156 9.42 -8.25 -0.75
N VAL A 157 8.49 -9.22 -0.71
CA VAL A 157 8.04 -9.90 0.52
C VAL A 157 9.20 -10.63 1.19
N ASN A 158 10.01 -11.35 0.43
CA ASN A 158 11.17 -12.08 0.95
C ASN A 158 12.29 -11.16 1.46
N ASN A 159 12.35 -9.90 0.98
CA ASN A 159 13.31 -8.90 1.46
C ASN A 159 12.70 -7.94 2.49
N LEU A 160 11.43 -8.12 2.88
CA LEU A 160 10.79 -7.32 3.91
C LEU A 160 11.37 -7.68 5.27
N HIS A 161 11.75 -6.65 6.01
CA HIS A 161 12.12 -6.75 7.41
C HIS A 161 11.37 -5.68 8.22
N ILE A 162 10.67 -6.12 9.26
CA ILE A 162 10.02 -5.26 10.24
C ILE A 162 10.50 -5.73 11.61
N ALA A 163 11.15 -4.85 12.38
CA ALA A 163 11.56 -5.21 13.72
C ALA A 163 10.38 -5.19 14.70
N ASN A 164 10.46 -6.02 15.74
CA ASN A 164 9.49 -6.05 16.85
C ASN A 164 8.05 -6.35 16.42
N THR A 165 7.87 -7.17 15.38
CA THR A 165 6.55 -7.72 15.05
C THR A 165 6.05 -8.59 16.20
N ILE A 166 4.76 -8.48 16.49
CA ILE A 166 4.09 -9.28 17.53
C ILE A 166 3.26 -10.40 16.86
N SER A 167 2.04 -10.64 17.31
CA SER A 167 1.13 -11.60 16.66
C SER A 167 0.59 -11.06 15.35
N ALA A 168 0.17 -11.97 14.46
CA ALA A 168 -0.61 -11.62 13.28
C ALA A 168 -1.82 -10.74 13.69
N PRO A 169 -2.06 -9.59 13.02
CA PRO A 169 -3.19 -8.73 13.34
C PRO A 169 -4.50 -9.40 12.93
N THR A 170 -5.50 -9.33 13.80
CA THR A 170 -6.88 -9.65 13.39
C THR A 170 -7.38 -8.55 12.46
N ILE A 171 -7.63 -8.90 11.21
CA ILE A 171 -8.11 -7.95 10.20
C ILE A 171 -9.64 -7.89 10.24
N PRO A 172 -10.27 -6.71 10.12
CA PRO A 172 -11.72 -6.58 10.10
C PRO A 172 -12.37 -7.43 9.02
N GLU A 173 -13.67 -7.70 9.16
CA GLU A 173 -14.47 -8.45 8.18
C GLU A 173 -14.40 -7.83 6.76
N PHE A 174 -14.08 -6.54 6.65
CA PHE A 174 -14.01 -5.78 5.39
C PHE A 174 -12.57 -5.30 5.06
N PRO A 175 -11.60 -6.21 4.83
CA PRO A 175 -10.20 -5.83 4.57
C PRO A 175 -10.05 -5.03 3.27
N TYR A 176 -10.94 -5.30 2.32
CA TYR A 176 -11.04 -4.62 1.05
C TYR A 176 -11.05 -3.10 1.19
N VAL A 177 -11.85 -2.57 2.11
CA VAL A 177 -12.04 -1.13 2.27
C VAL A 177 -10.76 -0.47 2.80
N PHE A 178 -10.09 -1.16 3.72
CA PHE A 178 -8.81 -0.75 4.24
C PHE A 178 -7.77 -0.71 3.11
N ILE A 179 -7.72 -1.75 2.27
CA ILE A 179 -6.82 -1.84 1.11
C ILE A 179 -7.07 -0.70 0.11
N VAL A 180 -8.33 -0.44 -0.25
CA VAL A 180 -8.69 0.66 -1.16
C VAL A 180 -8.30 2.02 -0.59
N THR A 181 -8.54 2.25 0.69
CA THR A 181 -8.19 3.52 1.35
C THR A 181 -6.67 3.73 1.37
N MET A 182 -5.92 2.68 1.69
CA MET A 182 -4.46 2.68 1.73
C MET A 182 -3.85 2.86 0.34
N LEU A 183 -4.42 2.21 -0.69
CA LEU A 183 -4.01 2.39 -2.07
C LEU A 183 -4.35 3.80 -2.59
N ALA A 184 -5.55 4.31 -2.31
CA ALA A 184 -6.00 5.64 -2.76
C ALA A 184 -5.14 6.75 -2.14
N LEU A 185 -4.76 6.61 -0.87
CA LEU A 185 -3.80 7.52 -0.23
C LEU A 185 -2.47 7.51 -1.00
N GLY A 186 -1.94 6.31 -1.27
CA GLY A 186 -0.76 6.07 -2.09
C GLY A 186 -0.81 6.66 -3.51
N LEU A 187 -1.95 6.54 -4.19
CA LEU A 187 -2.16 7.06 -5.55
C LEU A 187 -2.33 8.58 -5.57
N MET A 188 -3.01 9.16 -4.57
CA MET A 188 -3.11 10.61 -4.39
C MET A 188 -1.73 11.25 -4.21
N ILE A 189 -0.82 10.54 -3.54
CA ILE A 189 0.59 10.93 -3.40
C ILE A 189 1.26 10.96 -4.77
N ALA A 190 1.07 9.93 -5.60
CA ALA A 190 1.61 9.89 -6.96
C ALA A 190 1.04 11.03 -7.84
N LEU A 191 -0.27 11.31 -7.79
CA LEU A 191 -0.90 12.39 -8.56
C LEU A 191 -0.36 13.78 -8.20
N ARG A 192 -0.29 14.10 -6.91
CA ARG A 192 0.25 15.39 -6.44
C ARG A 192 1.74 15.55 -6.72
N SER A 193 2.45 14.44 -6.88
CA SER A 193 3.88 14.42 -7.19
C SER A 193 4.20 14.93 -8.59
N PHE A 194 3.30 14.81 -9.56
CA PHE A 194 3.46 15.32 -10.93
C PHE A 194 3.01 16.77 -11.08
N VAL A 195 1.90 17.17 -10.44
CA VAL A 195 1.38 18.55 -10.52
C VAL A 195 2.38 19.57 -9.94
N ASN A 196 3.08 19.23 -8.86
CA ASN A 196 4.10 20.09 -8.26
C ASN A 196 5.52 19.88 -8.84
N GLY A 197 5.67 18.99 -9.82
CA GLY A 197 6.94 18.73 -10.52
C GLY A 197 7.10 19.50 -11.83
N SER A 198 6.08 20.25 -12.27
CA SER A 198 6.24 21.16 -13.40
C SER A 198 7.15 22.33 -12.98
N PRO A 199 8.27 22.59 -13.69
CA PRO A 199 9.00 23.83 -13.47
C PRO A 199 8.01 24.97 -13.73
N ARG A 200 7.84 25.85 -12.73
CA ARG A 200 7.12 27.10 -12.95
C ARG A 200 7.77 27.76 -14.18
N PRO A 201 7.03 28.06 -15.26
CA PRO A 201 7.59 28.87 -16.32
C PRO A 201 8.01 30.20 -15.70
N CYS A 202 9.30 30.51 -15.80
CA CYS A 202 9.84 31.83 -15.50
C CYS A 202 9.24 32.87 -16.45
#